data_AF-A0A5B9QTR3-F1
#
_entry.id   AF-A0A5B9QTR3-F1
#
_cell.length_a   1.000
_cell.length_b   1.000
_cell.length_c   1.000
_cell.angle_alpha   90.00
_cell.angle_beta   90.00
_cell.angle_gamma   90.00
#
_symmetry.space_group_name_H-M   'P 1'
#
loop_
_entity.id
_entity.type
_entity.pdbx_description
1 polymer ?
#
loop_
_entity_poly.entity_id
_entity_poly.type
_entity_poly.pdbx_seq_one_letter_code
_entity_poly.pdbx_strand_id
1 'polypeptide(L)'
;MSLKKSKATPFFPRGLMSVLMLVSFAGCAPKPQPLLRVTVLYPGADASDVETDLAQPMESMLAASPDINSITSICSAGKLEAYINVDRDAVPQEVVHRVATSLDSLHTLPASAQQPVVEVLPQSTTIPDAQPKLIDAIVLDMKPGAAAEHGVTEYELATVLQAADVEDVSADERLQQLRQLRVRTSDNAEVPLTELCELRIEKSPDKIVRTWP
;
A
#
# COMPACT_ATOMS: atom_id res chain seq x y z
N MET A 1 52.14 -7.63 -68.66
CA MET A 1 51.54 -6.38 -69.19
C MET A 1 51.28 -5.44 -68.02
N SER A 2 51.67 -4.18 -68.19
CA SER A 2 51.97 -3.21 -67.13
C SER A 2 50.73 -2.51 -66.58
N LEU A 3 50.54 -2.53 -65.26
CA LEU A 3 49.50 -1.78 -64.53
C LEU A 3 49.97 -0.31 -64.37
N LYS A 4 49.38 0.61 -65.13
CA LYS A 4 49.53 2.05 -64.94
C LYS A 4 48.63 2.53 -63.80
N LYS A 5 49.24 3.04 -62.73
CA LYS A 5 48.59 3.79 -61.65
C LYS A 5 48.13 5.16 -62.18
N SER A 6 46.84 5.46 -62.03
CA SER A 6 46.26 6.79 -62.27
C SER A 6 46.29 7.62 -60.98
N LYS A 7 46.78 8.86 -61.06
CA LYS A 7 46.86 9.84 -59.96
C LYS A 7 45.78 10.93 -60.14
N ALA A 8 45.05 11.17 -59.06
CA ALA A 8 44.56 12.44 -58.51
C ALA A 8 43.71 13.41 -59.36
N THR A 9 42.52 13.76 -58.84
CA THR A 9 42.24 15.07 -58.20
C THR A 9 40.83 15.10 -57.61
N PRO A 10 40.62 15.51 -56.34
CA PRO A 10 39.28 15.84 -55.85
C PRO A 10 38.94 17.30 -56.16
N PHE A 11 37.84 17.49 -56.89
CA PHE A 11 37.22 18.76 -57.20
C PHE A 11 36.37 19.20 -56.00
N PHE A 12 36.76 20.29 -55.33
CA PHE A 12 35.98 20.89 -54.24
C PHE A 12 35.02 21.95 -54.84
N PRO A 13 33.70 21.75 -54.82
CA PRO A 13 32.78 22.83 -55.12
C PRO A 13 32.67 23.78 -53.93
N ARG A 14 32.89 25.07 -54.21
CA ARG A 14 32.65 26.19 -53.31
C ARG A 14 31.14 26.41 -53.15
N GLY A 15 30.71 26.60 -51.91
CA GLY A 15 29.65 27.54 -51.58
C GLY A 15 28.20 27.03 -51.68
N LEU A 16 27.77 26.28 -50.66
CA LEU A 16 26.40 26.38 -50.17
C LEU A 16 26.47 26.57 -48.66
N MET A 17 26.44 27.83 -48.21
CA MET A 17 26.25 28.18 -46.80
C MET A 17 24.81 27.82 -46.44
N SER A 18 24.60 26.57 -46.06
CA SER A 18 23.37 26.17 -45.36
C SER A 18 23.39 26.84 -44.00
N VAL A 19 22.62 27.92 -43.87
CA VAL A 19 22.26 28.50 -42.57
C VAL A 19 21.35 27.48 -41.89
N LEU A 20 21.97 26.59 -41.12
CA LEU A 20 21.25 25.71 -40.21
C LEU A 20 20.69 26.61 -39.10
N MET A 21 19.42 27.02 -39.24
CA MET A 21 18.66 27.56 -38.12
C MET A 21 18.59 26.46 -37.07
N LEU A 22 19.48 26.55 -36.08
CA LEU A 22 19.37 25.82 -34.83
C LEU A 22 18.19 26.45 -34.09
N VAL A 23 16.98 25.96 -34.38
CA VAL A 23 15.82 26.18 -33.53
C VAL A 23 16.13 25.46 -32.24
N SER A 24 16.76 26.19 -31.31
CA SER A 24 16.84 25.77 -29.92
C SER A 24 15.41 25.69 -29.41
N PHE A 25 14.84 24.48 -29.44
CA PHE A 25 13.81 24.14 -28.50
C PHE A 25 14.43 24.31 -27.13
N ALA A 26 14.17 25.45 -26.50
CA ALA A 26 14.23 25.55 -25.05
C ALA A 26 13.23 24.52 -24.54
N GLY A 27 13.70 23.28 -24.40
CA GLY A 27 12.99 22.22 -23.70
C GLY A 27 12.83 22.74 -22.29
N CYS A 28 11.68 23.38 -22.03
CA CYS A 28 11.25 23.67 -20.68
C CYS A 28 11.36 22.35 -19.93
N ALA A 29 12.19 22.32 -18.88
CA ALA A 29 12.30 21.13 -18.05
C ALA A 29 10.87 20.68 -17.68
N PRO A 30 10.57 19.37 -17.75
CA PRO A 30 9.22 18.89 -17.47
C PRO A 30 8.79 19.42 -16.10
N LYS A 31 7.68 20.17 -16.06
CA LYS A 31 7.11 20.70 -14.82
C LYS A 31 6.90 19.51 -13.86
N PRO A 32 7.39 19.57 -12.62
CA PRO A 32 7.21 18.49 -11.66
C PRO A 32 5.72 18.26 -11.42
N GLN A 33 5.33 16.99 -11.35
CA GLN A 33 3.95 16.62 -11.05
C GLN A 33 3.67 16.86 -9.57
N PRO A 34 2.53 17.48 -9.20
CA PRO A 34 2.12 17.55 -7.82
C PRO A 34 1.75 16.15 -7.31
N LEU A 35 2.14 15.89 -6.06
CA LEU A 35 1.89 14.63 -5.37
C LEU A 35 1.02 14.90 -4.15
N LEU A 36 -0.08 14.18 -4.01
CA LEU A 36 -0.91 14.22 -2.80
C LEU A 36 -0.70 12.95 -2.00
N ARG A 37 -0.77 13.06 -0.67
CA ARG A 37 -0.81 11.92 0.24
C ARG A 37 -2.15 11.91 0.95
N VAL A 38 -2.83 10.78 0.86
CA VAL A 38 -4.03 10.48 1.63
C VAL A 38 -3.66 9.45 2.69
N THR A 39 -4.03 9.71 3.94
CA THR A 39 -3.80 8.79 5.06
C THR A 39 -5.11 8.48 5.75
N VAL A 40 -5.37 7.19 5.93
CA VAL A 40 -6.55 6.68 6.62
C VAL A 40 -6.10 5.67 7.67
N LEU A 41 -6.57 5.83 8.91
CA LEU A 41 -6.30 4.89 9.99
C LEU A 41 -7.50 3.96 10.17
N TYR A 42 -7.25 2.67 10.29
CA TYR A 42 -8.28 1.64 10.49
C TYR A 42 -7.83 0.65 11.58
N PRO A 43 -7.81 1.09 12.86
CA PRO A 43 -7.26 0.29 13.95
C PRO A 43 -7.90 -1.09 14.04
N GLY A 44 -7.06 -2.12 14.16
CA GLY A 44 -7.50 -3.52 14.29
C GLY A 44 -7.73 -4.26 12.97
N ALA A 45 -7.67 -3.59 11.82
CA ALA A 45 -7.75 -4.23 10.52
C ALA A 45 -6.38 -4.75 10.06
N ASP A 46 -6.37 -5.90 9.38
CA ASP A 46 -5.16 -6.40 8.73
C ASP A 46 -4.92 -5.68 7.38
N ALA A 47 -3.80 -5.97 6.71
CA ALA A 47 -3.51 -5.29 5.45
C ALA A 47 -4.48 -5.66 4.31
N SER A 48 -5.09 -6.84 4.36
CA SER A 48 -6.05 -7.35 3.35
C SER A 48 -7.42 -6.69 3.52
N ASP A 49 -7.85 -6.50 4.76
CA ASP A 49 -9.05 -5.77 5.14
C ASP A 49 -8.89 -4.30 4.75
N VAL A 50 -7.74 -3.68 5.05
CA VAL A 50 -7.44 -2.31 4.64
C VAL A 50 -7.46 -2.17 3.11
N GLU A 51 -6.95 -3.15 2.38
CA GLU A 51 -7.03 -3.14 0.92
C GLU A 51 -8.47 -3.20 0.43
N THR A 52 -9.25 -4.15 0.94
CA THR A 52 -10.59 -4.46 0.45
C THR A 52 -11.61 -3.39 0.86
N ASP A 53 -11.56 -2.95 2.11
CA ASP A 53 -12.53 -2.02 2.68
C ASP A 53 -12.21 -0.56 2.39
N LEU A 54 -10.92 -0.22 2.25
CA LEU A 54 -10.49 1.18 2.07
C LEU A 54 -9.85 1.44 0.72
N ALA A 55 -8.79 0.71 0.35
CA ALA A 55 -8.02 1.02 -0.84
C ALA A 55 -8.85 0.85 -2.11
N GLN A 56 -9.55 -0.28 -2.29
CA GLN A 56 -10.32 -0.56 -3.49
C GLN A 56 -11.50 0.43 -3.72
N PRO A 57 -12.34 0.75 -2.70
CA PRO A 57 -13.41 1.73 -2.88
C PRO A 57 -12.86 3.13 -3.15
N MET A 58 -11.79 3.52 -2.45
CA MET A 58 -11.14 4.81 -2.63
C MET A 58 -10.54 4.94 -4.04
N GLU A 59 -9.77 3.95 -4.49
CA GLU A 59 -9.19 3.90 -5.83
C GLU A 59 -10.29 4.01 -6.90
N SER A 60 -11.35 3.22 -6.76
CA SER A 60 -12.46 3.20 -7.72
C SER A 60 -13.17 4.55 -7.83
N MET A 61 -13.32 5.27 -6.73
CA MET A 61 -13.95 6.59 -6.72
C MET A 61 -13.02 7.67 -7.26
N LEU A 62 -11.75 7.66 -6.86
CA LEU A 62 -10.76 8.65 -7.30
C LEU A 62 -10.38 8.47 -8.77
N ALA A 63 -10.41 7.24 -9.28
CA ALA A 63 -10.27 6.91 -10.69
C ALA A 63 -11.28 7.65 -11.60
N ALA A 64 -12.43 8.05 -11.08
CA ALA A 64 -13.42 8.83 -11.84
C ALA A 64 -13.06 10.32 -11.98
N SER A 65 -12.02 10.79 -11.28
CA SER A 65 -11.59 12.19 -11.31
C SER A 65 -10.65 12.47 -12.50
N PRO A 66 -10.91 13.49 -13.33
CA PRO A 66 -10.09 13.78 -14.51
C PRO A 66 -8.70 14.34 -14.19
N ASP A 67 -8.49 14.86 -12.98
CA ASP A 67 -7.26 15.53 -12.57
C ASP A 67 -6.19 14.54 -12.03
N ILE A 68 -6.49 13.25 -11.99
CA ILE A 68 -5.66 12.20 -11.37
C ILE A 68 -5.00 11.36 -12.47
N ASN A 69 -3.67 11.26 -12.42
CA ASN A 69 -2.85 10.52 -13.38
C ASN A 69 -2.48 9.11 -12.93
N SER A 70 -2.38 8.86 -11.63
CA SER A 70 -2.15 7.54 -11.05
C SER A 70 -2.27 7.59 -9.54
N ILE A 71 -2.58 6.44 -8.95
CA ILE A 71 -2.73 6.28 -7.50
C ILE A 71 -1.86 5.10 -7.07
N THR A 72 -0.94 5.32 -6.13
CA THR A 72 -0.18 4.26 -5.49
C THR A 72 -0.64 4.10 -4.05
N SER A 73 -1.29 2.99 -3.74
CA SER A 73 -1.81 2.68 -2.40
C SER A 73 -0.87 1.70 -1.69
N ILE A 74 -0.54 2.01 -0.45
CA ILE A 74 0.24 1.19 0.47
C ILE A 74 -0.67 0.85 1.64
N CYS A 75 -1.12 -0.41 1.67
CA CYS A 75 -1.94 -0.95 2.74
C CYS A 75 -1.04 -1.66 3.74
N SER A 76 -1.19 -1.34 5.01
CA SER A 76 -0.50 -1.97 6.13
C SER A 76 -1.50 -2.22 7.25
N ALA A 77 -1.17 -3.12 8.18
CA ALA A 77 -2.01 -3.37 9.34
C ALA A 77 -2.39 -2.05 10.03
N GLY A 78 -3.69 -1.80 10.12
CA GLY A 78 -4.25 -0.62 10.75
C GLY A 78 -4.14 0.71 9.99
N LYS A 79 -3.54 0.74 8.79
CA LYS A 79 -3.26 2.01 8.07
C LYS A 79 -3.19 1.87 6.55
N LEU A 80 -3.84 2.82 5.87
CA LEU A 80 -3.72 3.07 4.44
C LEU A 80 -2.97 4.37 4.17
N GLU A 81 -1.97 4.32 3.30
CA GLU A 81 -1.32 5.49 2.71
C GLU A 81 -1.46 5.45 1.19
N ALA A 82 -2.13 6.42 0.60
CA ALA A 82 -2.24 6.54 -0.85
C ALA A 82 -1.53 7.78 -1.37
N TYR A 83 -0.75 7.60 -2.43
CA TYR A 83 0.04 8.61 -3.11
C TYR A 83 -0.59 8.86 -4.47
N ILE A 84 -1.13 10.06 -4.68
CA ILE A 84 -1.88 10.41 -5.88
C ILE A 84 -1.05 11.37 -6.72
N ASN A 85 -0.67 10.93 -7.92
CA ASN A 85 -0.07 11.80 -8.92
C ASN A 85 -1.16 12.60 -9.60
N VAL A 86 -1.04 13.92 -9.54
CA VAL A 86 -2.02 14.85 -10.11
C VAL A 86 -1.50 15.38 -11.46
N ASP A 87 -2.41 15.85 -12.31
CA ASP A 87 -2.03 16.54 -13.55
C ASP A 87 -1.10 17.74 -13.28
N ARG A 88 -0.13 17.96 -14.18
CA ARG A 88 0.83 19.05 -14.09
C ARG A 88 0.18 20.42 -14.22
N ASP A 89 -0.94 20.49 -14.92
CA ASP A 89 -1.66 21.74 -15.19
C ASP A 89 -2.74 22.02 -14.15
N ALA A 90 -3.08 21.05 -13.30
CA ALA A 90 -4.04 21.22 -12.23
C ALA A 90 -3.49 22.05 -11.05
N VAL A 91 -4.39 22.74 -10.35
CA VAL A 91 -4.09 23.50 -9.14
C VAL A 91 -4.17 22.55 -7.93
N PRO A 92 -3.05 22.24 -7.23
CA PRO A 92 -3.04 21.20 -6.21
C PRO A 92 -4.07 21.41 -5.09
N GLN A 93 -4.29 22.65 -4.68
CA GLN A 93 -5.24 23.00 -3.61
C GLN A 93 -6.69 22.72 -4.00
N GLU A 94 -7.05 22.96 -5.25
CA GLU A 94 -8.39 22.65 -5.76
C GLU A 94 -8.61 21.14 -5.84
N VAL A 95 -7.57 20.41 -6.27
CA VAL A 95 -7.61 18.94 -6.32
C VAL A 95 -7.72 18.35 -4.92
N VAL A 96 -7.00 18.88 -3.92
CA VAL A 96 -7.16 18.45 -2.51
C VAL A 96 -8.59 18.65 -2.03
N HIS A 97 -9.18 19.81 -2.27
CA HIS A 97 -10.55 20.08 -1.85
C HIS A 97 -11.56 19.14 -2.54
N ARG A 98 -11.38 18.89 -3.84
CA ARG A 98 -12.18 17.94 -4.62
C ARG A 98 -12.04 16.52 -4.07
N VAL A 99 -10.82 16.06 -3.86
CA VAL A 99 -10.51 14.73 -3.33
C VAL A 99 -11.10 14.55 -1.94
N ALA A 100 -10.91 15.52 -1.03
CA ALA A 100 -11.49 15.47 0.31
C ALA A 100 -13.03 15.39 0.25
N THR A 101 -13.66 16.22 -0.58
CA THR A 101 -15.14 16.20 -0.74
C THR A 101 -15.63 14.86 -1.29
N SER A 102 -14.92 14.27 -2.26
CA SER A 102 -15.25 12.94 -2.76
C SER A 102 -15.10 11.87 -1.68
N LEU A 103 -14.01 11.92 -0.91
CA LEU A 103 -13.75 10.97 0.17
C LEU A 103 -14.78 11.06 1.31
N ASP A 104 -15.20 12.28 1.68
CA ASP A 104 -16.24 12.50 2.68
C ASP A 104 -17.61 11.93 2.24
N SER A 105 -17.84 11.82 0.92
CA SER A 105 -19.07 11.23 0.37
C SER A 105 -19.08 9.70 0.36
N LEU A 106 -17.95 9.05 0.69
CA LEU A 106 -17.83 7.60 0.66
C LEU A 106 -18.49 6.98 1.90
N HIS A 107 -19.73 6.51 1.73
CA HIS A 107 -20.50 5.85 2.79
C HIS A 107 -20.03 4.42 3.10
N THR A 108 -19.07 3.90 2.34
CA THR A 108 -18.56 2.52 2.48
C THR A 108 -17.46 2.39 3.53
N LEU A 109 -17.04 3.48 4.18
CA LEU A 109 -16.01 3.42 5.21
C LEU A 109 -16.53 2.66 6.45
N PRO A 110 -15.75 1.72 7.01
CA PRO A 110 -16.12 1.00 8.21
C PRO A 110 -16.18 1.95 9.42
N ALA A 111 -17.06 1.64 10.39
CA ALA A 111 -17.34 2.53 11.52
C ALA A 111 -16.14 2.81 12.43
N SER A 112 -15.15 1.91 12.44
CA SER A 112 -13.90 2.06 13.18
C SER A 112 -12.78 2.76 12.41
N ALA A 113 -12.96 3.05 11.11
CA ALA A 113 -12.01 3.83 10.34
C ALA A 113 -12.10 5.32 10.66
N GLN A 114 -10.94 5.98 10.73
CA GLN A 114 -10.85 7.42 10.90
C GLN A 114 -11.07 8.13 9.57
N GLN A 115 -11.46 9.41 9.65
CA GLN A 115 -11.63 10.24 8.46
C GLN A 115 -10.29 10.41 7.70
N PRO A 116 -10.32 10.38 6.37
CA PRO A 116 -9.13 10.50 5.54
C PRO A 116 -8.51 11.90 5.67
N VAL A 117 -7.20 11.94 5.86
CA VAL A 117 -6.43 13.19 5.88
C VAL A 117 -5.70 13.32 4.55
N VAL A 118 -5.94 14.44 3.85
CA VAL A 118 -5.34 14.73 2.53
C VAL A 118 -4.31 15.85 2.67
N GLU A 119 -3.09 15.58 2.22
CA GLU A 119 -1.96 16.52 2.30
C GLU A 119 -1.27 16.68 0.94
N VAL A 120 -0.85 17.90 0.62
CA VAL A 120 0.03 18.15 -0.54
C VAL A 120 1.47 17.88 -0.14
N LEU A 121 2.15 17.00 -0.85
CA LEU A 121 3.56 16.74 -0.62
C LEU A 121 4.45 17.73 -1.39
N PRO A 122 5.64 18.06 -0.85
CA PRO A 122 6.65 18.82 -1.58
C PRO A 122 7.01 18.14 -2.92
N GLN A 123 7.33 18.93 -3.94
CA GLN A 123 7.69 18.43 -5.28
C GLN A 123 8.97 17.56 -5.31
N SER A 124 9.78 17.61 -4.26
CA SER A 124 10.97 16.76 -4.09
C SER A 124 10.66 15.39 -3.51
N THR A 125 9.43 15.16 -3.03
CA THR A 125 9.04 13.90 -2.39
C THR A 125 8.83 12.84 -3.45
N THR A 126 9.56 11.74 -3.31
CA THR A 126 9.34 10.52 -4.09
C THR A 126 8.36 9.61 -3.37
N ILE A 127 7.53 8.92 -4.14
CA ILE A 127 6.73 7.82 -3.60
C ILE A 127 7.71 6.80 -2.99
N PRO A 128 7.50 6.37 -1.74
CA PRO A 128 8.39 5.38 -1.13
C PRO A 128 8.34 4.09 -1.96
N ASP A 129 9.52 3.51 -2.23
CA ASP A 129 9.64 2.18 -2.82
C ASP A 129 9.24 1.14 -1.77
N ALA A 130 7.93 1.04 -1.55
CA ALA A 130 7.36 0.05 -0.66
C ALA A 130 7.28 -1.28 -1.39
N GLN A 131 7.99 -2.28 -0.87
CA GLN A 131 7.90 -3.64 -1.37
C GLN A 131 6.81 -4.38 -0.60
N PRO A 132 5.97 -5.20 -1.28
CA PRO A 132 5.02 -6.05 -0.60
C PRO A 132 5.79 -7.01 0.32
N LYS A 133 5.35 -7.10 1.57
CA LYS A 133 6.00 -7.91 2.58
C LYS A 133 5.01 -8.93 3.11
N LEU A 134 5.38 -10.20 3.01
CA LEU A 134 4.68 -11.29 3.68
C LEU A 134 5.28 -11.48 5.07
N ILE A 135 4.42 -11.63 6.06
CA ILE A 135 4.78 -12.06 7.40
C ILE A 135 4.12 -13.39 7.70
N ASP A 136 4.73 -14.13 8.60
CA ASP A 136 4.13 -15.32 9.17
C ASP A 136 3.13 -14.87 10.25
N ALA A 137 1.84 -14.99 9.95
CA ALA A 137 0.75 -14.67 10.85
C ALA A 137 0.24 -15.94 11.53
N ILE A 138 -0.09 -15.84 12.81
CA ILE A 138 -0.68 -16.95 13.56
C ILE A 138 -2.19 -16.83 13.44
N VAL A 139 -2.80 -17.83 12.80
CA VAL A 139 -4.25 -17.94 12.67
C VAL A 139 -4.77 -18.86 13.76
N LEU A 140 -5.81 -18.38 14.46
CA LEU A 140 -6.54 -19.09 15.50
C LEU A 140 -7.94 -19.43 14.99
N ASP A 141 -8.21 -20.70 14.70
CA ASP A 141 -9.55 -21.15 14.36
C ASP A 141 -10.22 -21.73 15.60
N MET A 142 -11.26 -21.05 16.11
CA MET A 142 -12.05 -21.58 17.22
C MET A 142 -12.80 -22.84 16.82
N LYS A 143 -12.79 -23.85 17.69
CA LYS A 143 -13.66 -25.03 17.59
C LYS A 143 -14.94 -24.75 18.37
N PRO A 144 -16.05 -24.35 17.73
CA PRO A 144 -17.24 -23.88 18.43
C PRO A 144 -17.84 -24.92 19.38
N GLY A 145 -17.74 -26.21 19.05
CA GLY A 145 -18.18 -27.30 19.93
C GLY A 145 -17.39 -27.37 21.24
N ALA A 146 -16.06 -27.39 21.16
CA ALA A 146 -15.20 -27.44 22.35
C ALA A 146 -15.30 -26.15 23.18
N ALA A 147 -15.36 -24.97 22.53
CA ALA A 147 -15.55 -23.70 23.22
C ALA A 147 -16.89 -23.65 23.98
N ALA A 148 -17.98 -24.13 23.37
CA ALA A 148 -19.29 -24.17 23.99
C ALA A 148 -19.36 -25.16 25.16
N GLU A 149 -18.73 -26.34 25.05
CA GLU A 149 -18.66 -27.34 26.13
C GLU A 149 -17.96 -26.79 27.39
N HIS A 150 -16.98 -25.90 27.18
CA HIS A 150 -16.22 -25.27 28.25
C HIS A 150 -16.76 -23.90 28.68
N GLY A 151 -17.89 -23.48 28.10
CA GLY A 151 -18.50 -22.18 28.40
C GLY A 151 -17.58 -20.99 28.09
N VAL A 152 -16.65 -21.15 27.15
CA VAL A 152 -15.68 -20.11 26.77
C VAL A 152 -16.26 -19.25 25.66
N THR A 153 -16.32 -17.96 25.92
CA THR A 153 -16.74 -16.97 24.92
C THR A 153 -15.55 -16.47 24.10
N GLU A 154 -15.80 -15.99 22.89
CA GLU A 154 -14.79 -15.35 22.04
C GLU A 154 -14.12 -14.16 22.76
N TYR A 155 -14.87 -13.44 23.59
CA TYR A 155 -14.36 -12.33 24.38
C TYR A 155 -13.33 -12.77 25.44
N GLU A 156 -13.60 -13.85 26.17
CA GLU A 156 -12.65 -14.40 27.15
C GLU A 156 -11.37 -14.88 26.47
N LEU A 157 -11.51 -15.53 25.31
CA LEU A 157 -10.37 -15.96 24.51
C LEU A 157 -9.52 -14.77 24.05
N ALA A 158 -10.16 -13.73 23.50
CA ALA A 158 -9.49 -12.50 23.06
C ALA A 158 -8.71 -11.84 24.21
N THR A 159 -9.28 -11.83 25.42
CA THR A 159 -8.64 -11.26 26.61
C THR A 159 -7.36 -12.02 26.98
N VAL A 160 -7.39 -13.36 26.95
CA VAL A 160 -6.20 -14.17 27.26
C VAL A 160 -5.12 -14.01 26.19
N LEU A 161 -5.51 -13.96 24.92
CA LEU A 161 -4.58 -13.76 23.81
C LEU A 161 -3.91 -12.39 23.89
N GLN A 162 -4.67 -11.35 24.22
CA GLN A 162 -4.13 -10.00 24.38
C GLN A 162 -3.15 -9.91 25.56
N ALA A 163 -3.42 -10.62 26.66
CA ALA A 163 -2.50 -10.70 27.80
C ALA A 163 -1.22 -11.50 27.48
N ALA A 164 -1.27 -12.39 26.50
CA ALA A 164 -0.13 -13.20 26.06
C ALA A 164 0.62 -12.59 24.86
N ASP A 165 0.23 -11.40 24.41
CA ASP A 165 0.90 -10.73 23.30
C ASP A 165 2.29 -10.25 23.76
N VAL A 166 3.33 -10.95 23.30
CA VAL A 166 4.72 -10.59 23.54
C VAL A 166 5.29 -9.98 22.27
N GLU A 167 5.74 -8.73 22.37
CA GLU A 167 6.43 -8.03 21.29
C GLU A 167 7.80 -8.70 21.00
N ASP A 168 8.23 -8.69 19.73
CA ASP A 168 9.55 -9.15 19.26
C ASP A 168 9.89 -10.65 19.38
N VAL A 169 8.89 -11.54 19.34
CA VAL A 169 9.11 -13.00 19.28
C VAL A 169 8.90 -13.53 17.86
N SER A 170 9.72 -14.51 17.42
CA SER A 170 9.50 -15.15 16.11
C SER A 170 8.16 -15.87 16.04
N ALA A 171 7.55 -15.98 14.85
CA ALA A 171 6.24 -16.61 14.70
C ALA A 171 6.21 -18.07 15.23
N ASP A 172 7.29 -18.82 15.04
CA ASP A 172 7.43 -20.19 15.53
C ASP A 172 7.46 -20.26 17.05
N GLU A 173 8.27 -19.41 17.70
CA GLU A 173 8.36 -19.36 19.17
C GLU A 173 7.03 -18.89 19.78
N ARG A 174 6.39 -17.88 19.19
CA ARG A 174 5.08 -17.41 19.61
C ARG A 174 4.02 -18.50 19.45
N LEU A 175 4.05 -19.30 18.38
CA LEU A 175 3.16 -20.45 18.22
C LEU A 175 3.39 -21.50 19.32
N GLN A 176 4.64 -21.77 19.68
CA GLN A 176 4.95 -22.70 20.76
C GLN A 176 4.46 -22.19 22.13
N GLN A 177 4.58 -20.90 22.39
CA GLN A 177 4.06 -20.26 23.60
C GLN A 177 2.53 -20.37 23.67
N LEU A 178 1.83 -20.03 22.57
CA LEU A 178 0.38 -20.15 22.49
C LEU A 178 -0.11 -21.58 22.74
N ARG A 179 0.62 -22.59 22.24
CA ARG A 179 0.30 -24.00 22.51
C ARG A 179 0.42 -24.40 23.99
N GLN A 180 1.21 -23.67 24.77
CA GLN A 180 1.38 -23.89 26.21
C GLN A 180 0.39 -23.09 27.06
N LEU A 181 -0.35 -22.14 26.46
CA LEU A 181 -1.34 -21.35 27.18
C LEU A 181 -2.53 -22.20 27.60
N ARG A 182 -3.05 -21.87 28.79
CA ARG A 182 -4.28 -22.43 29.33
C ARG A 182 -5.25 -21.29 29.61
N VAL A 183 -6.47 -21.45 29.11
CA VAL A 183 -7.58 -20.52 29.32
C VAL A 183 -8.34 -20.99 30.55
N ARG A 184 -8.59 -20.06 31.48
CA ARG A 184 -9.43 -20.32 32.64
C ARG A 184 -10.88 -20.07 32.27
N THR A 185 -11.73 -21.07 32.40
CA THR A 185 -13.15 -21.01 32.06
C THR A 185 -13.98 -20.43 33.20
N SER A 186 -15.23 -20.08 32.93
CA SER A 186 -16.21 -19.63 33.93
C SER A 186 -16.46 -20.67 35.03
N ASP A 187 -16.34 -21.96 34.70
CA ASP A 187 -16.37 -23.08 35.64
C ASP A 187 -15.07 -23.27 36.44
N ASN A 188 -14.15 -22.32 36.33
CA ASN A 188 -12.85 -22.34 37.00
C ASN A 188 -11.91 -23.47 36.54
N ALA A 189 -12.21 -24.12 35.41
CA ALA A 189 -11.35 -25.15 34.82
C ALA A 189 -10.23 -24.50 33.98
N GLU A 190 -9.07 -25.14 33.90
CA GLU A 190 -7.97 -24.72 33.03
C GLU A 190 -7.90 -25.61 31.79
N VAL A 191 -8.33 -25.07 30.65
CA VAL A 191 -8.36 -25.79 29.37
C VAL A 191 -7.20 -25.29 28.48
N PRO A 192 -6.38 -26.18 27.91
CA PRO A 192 -5.30 -25.75 27.02
C PRO A 192 -5.87 -25.13 25.75
N LEU A 193 -5.20 -24.10 25.23
CA LEU A 193 -5.67 -23.34 24.06
C LEU A 193 -5.86 -24.23 22.82
N THR A 194 -5.07 -25.30 22.69
CA THR A 194 -5.14 -26.27 21.59
C THR A 194 -6.41 -27.13 21.56
N GLU A 195 -7.10 -27.27 22.70
CA GLU A 195 -8.39 -27.95 22.76
C GLU A 195 -9.52 -27.05 22.27
N LEU A 196 -9.43 -25.75 22.57
CA LEU A 196 -10.41 -24.73 22.19
C LEU A 196 -10.23 -24.25 20.74
N CYS A 197 -8.99 -24.21 20.25
CA CYS A 197 -8.64 -23.62 18.97
C CYS A 197 -7.59 -24.45 18.22
N GLU A 198 -7.64 -24.39 16.89
CA GLU A 198 -6.53 -24.84 16.05
C GLU A 198 -5.59 -23.66 15.78
N LEU A 199 -4.29 -23.90 15.94
CA LEU A 199 -3.25 -22.89 15.79
C LEU A 199 -2.38 -23.25 14.59
N ARG A 200 -2.34 -22.37 13.58
CA ARG A 200 -1.50 -22.54 12.39
C ARG A 200 -0.79 -21.26 12.02
N ILE A 201 0.36 -21.39 11.36
CA ILE A 201 1.06 -20.26 10.75
C ILE A 201 0.62 -20.19 9.30
N GLU A 202 0.11 -19.03 8.91
CA GLU A 202 -0.20 -18.71 7.53
C GLU A 202 0.62 -17.51 7.07
N LYS A 203 0.95 -17.46 5.78
CA LYS A 203 1.60 -16.28 5.21
C LYS A 203 0.53 -15.23 4.96
N SER A 204 0.57 -14.17 5.74
CA SER A 204 -0.31 -13.02 5.56
C SER A 204 0.49 -11.83 5.02
N PRO A 205 -0.08 -11.01 4.12
CA PRO A 205 0.54 -9.76 3.73
C PRO A 205 0.54 -8.78 4.91
N ASP A 206 1.73 -8.39 5.38
CA ASP A 206 1.92 -7.25 6.28
C ASP A 206 1.76 -5.93 5.53
N LYS A 207 2.18 -5.96 4.26
CA LYS A 207 2.14 -4.81 3.37
C LYS A 207 1.71 -5.21 1.97
N ILE A 208 0.67 -4.54 1.48
CA ILE A 208 0.17 -4.67 0.11
C ILE A 208 0.40 -3.35 -0.59
N VAL A 209 1.01 -3.39 -1.78
CA VAL A 209 1.26 -2.20 -2.58
C VAL A 209 0.55 -2.35 -3.91
N ARG A 210 -0.29 -1.38 -4.23
CA ARG A 210 -1.09 -1.32 -5.45
C ARG A 210 -0.75 -0.06 -6.20
N THR A 211 -0.77 -0.13 -7.52
CA THR A 211 -0.66 1.05 -8.38
C THR A 211 -1.77 0.98 -9.42
N TRP A 212 -2.63 1.98 -9.39
CA TRP A 212 -3.70 2.19 -10.35
C TRP A 212 -3.28 3.27 -11.36
N PRO A 213 -3.29 2.97 -12.67
CA PRO A 213 -2.87 3.89 -13.73
C PRO A 213 -3.95 4.89 -14.10
#